data_AF-A0AAE9CYV5-F1
#
_entry.id   AF-A0AAE9CYV5-F1
#
_cell.length_a   1.000
_cell.length_b   1.000
_cell.length_c   1.000
_cell.angle_alpha   90.00
_cell.angle_beta   90.00
_cell.angle_gamma   90.00
#
_symmetry.space_group_name_H-M   'P 1'
#
loop_
_entity.id
_entity.type
_entity.pdbx_description
1 polymer ?
#
loop_
_entity_poly.entity_id
_entity_poly.type
_entity_poly.pdbx_seq_one_letter_code
_entity_poly.pdbx_strand_id
1 'polypeptide(L)'
;MISLFSVLLALLAPQALNAAISGELNCTTYNGTSFVYTPSAVACSNSISDSSCAVLYPATDAAIGWPAAGNDAERPLACYTTATATPAAVVPDMVSAALRNCAKTCGLCCKTPAYDCPNVQFPRLNCATITQSQCMSSQWRTIIATDCPSACGFCNEGGCVDGVTDCANDRSICQDSARAITSTVI
;
A
#
# COMPACT_ATOMS: atom_id res chain seq x y z
N MET A 1 23.04 -33.47 -40.01
CA MET A 1 22.50 -33.77 -38.66
C MET A 1 22.81 -32.67 -37.63
N ILE A 2 22.78 -31.39 -38.03
CA ILE A 2 23.07 -30.26 -37.13
C ILE A 2 21.82 -29.37 -36.90
N SER A 3 20.83 -29.42 -37.80
CA SER A 3 19.61 -28.60 -37.68
C SER A 3 18.57 -29.08 -36.65
N LEU A 4 18.70 -30.29 -36.09
CA LEU A 4 17.78 -30.81 -35.07
C LEU A 4 18.15 -30.35 -33.64
N PHE A 5 19.41 -29.97 -33.40
CA PHE A 5 19.85 -29.50 -32.09
C PHE A 5 19.51 -28.02 -31.82
N SER A 6 19.33 -27.21 -32.87
CA SER A 6 19.01 -25.78 -32.72
C SER A 6 17.55 -25.51 -32.34
N VAL A 7 16.63 -26.44 -32.63
CA VAL A 7 15.19 -26.29 -32.28
C VAL A 7 14.94 -26.61 -30.80
N LEU A 8 15.75 -27.50 -30.20
CA LEU A 8 15.58 -27.89 -28.79
C LEU A 8 16.09 -26.82 -27.81
N LEU A 9 17.02 -25.96 -28.23
CA LEU A 9 17.60 -24.91 -27.38
C LEU A 9 16.73 -23.64 -27.31
N ALA A 10 15.73 -23.49 -28.19
CA ALA A 10 14.81 -22.34 -28.18
C ALA A 10 13.65 -22.49 -27.18
N LEU A 11 13.41 -23.70 -26.63
CA LEU A 11 12.40 -23.94 -25.59
C LEU A 11 12.92 -23.81 -24.15
N LEU A 12 14.21 -23.49 -23.97
CA LEU A 12 14.79 -23.17 -22.66
C LEU A 12 14.88 -21.67 -22.39
N ALA A 13 14.23 -20.82 -23.19
CA ALA A 13 14.04 -19.43 -22.80
C ALA A 13 13.29 -19.45 -21.45
N PRO A 14 13.89 -18.96 -20.35
CA PRO A 14 13.14 -18.71 -19.14
C PRO A 14 12.04 -17.74 -19.57
N GLN A 15 10.80 -18.17 -19.47
CA GLN A 15 9.68 -17.26 -19.49
C GLN A 15 9.96 -16.26 -18.38
N ALA A 16 10.45 -15.07 -18.77
CA ALA A 16 10.57 -13.97 -17.87
C ALA A 16 9.15 -13.72 -17.36
N LEU A 17 8.90 -14.14 -16.13
CA LEU A 17 7.79 -13.66 -15.34
C LEU A 17 8.07 -12.17 -15.16
N ASN A 18 7.68 -11.39 -16.16
CA ASN A 18 7.85 -9.95 -16.09
C ASN A 18 7.10 -9.50 -14.84
N ALA A 19 7.81 -8.85 -13.92
CA ALA A 19 7.23 -8.19 -12.76
C ALA A 19 6.16 -7.22 -13.25
N ALA A 20 4.91 -7.64 -13.16
CA ALA A 20 3.78 -6.87 -13.62
C ALA A 20 2.63 -7.24 -12.70
N ILE A 21 2.22 -6.27 -11.88
CA ILE A 21 1.11 -6.43 -10.96
C ILE A 21 -0.12 -6.87 -11.75
N SER A 22 -0.61 -8.08 -11.50
CA SER A 22 -1.70 -8.72 -12.22
C SER A 22 -2.82 -9.12 -11.26
N GLY A 23 -4.07 -9.06 -11.72
CA GLY A 23 -5.25 -9.43 -10.93
C GLY A 23 -5.78 -8.33 -10.01
N GLU A 24 -4.95 -7.77 -9.12
CA GLU A 24 -5.38 -6.83 -8.07
C GLU A 24 -4.55 -5.53 -8.03
N LEU A 25 -5.11 -4.47 -8.63
CA LEU A 25 -4.47 -3.16 -8.83
C LEU A 25 -4.75 -2.14 -7.70
N ASN A 26 -5.47 -2.51 -6.64
CA ASN A 26 -5.64 -1.62 -5.49
C ASN A 26 -4.28 -1.21 -4.90
N CYS A 27 -4.17 0.05 -4.49
CA CYS A 27 -2.92 0.66 -4.00
C CYS A 27 -1.78 0.75 -5.03
N THR A 28 -2.11 0.74 -6.32
CA THR A 28 -1.13 0.93 -7.39
C THR A 28 -1.41 2.20 -8.20
N THR A 29 -0.38 2.69 -8.88
CA THR A 29 -0.49 3.79 -9.84
C THR A 29 0.29 3.44 -11.10
N TYR A 30 -0.15 3.95 -12.25
CA TYR A 30 0.56 3.75 -13.50
C TYR A 30 1.66 4.80 -13.66
N ASN A 31 2.92 4.38 -13.76
CA ASN A 31 4.06 5.29 -13.88
C ASN A 31 4.43 5.66 -15.34
N GLY A 32 3.65 5.20 -16.32
CA GLY A 32 3.94 5.35 -17.75
C GLY A 32 4.50 4.09 -18.41
N THR A 33 4.95 3.11 -17.63
CA THR A 33 5.48 1.82 -18.11
C THR A 33 4.75 0.64 -17.49
N SER A 34 4.65 0.58 -16.16
CA SER A 34 3.99 -0.48 -15.41
C SER A 34 3.16 0.10 -14.25
N PHE A 35 2.29 -0.74 -13.70
CA PHE A 35 1.65 -0.43 -12.41
C PHE A 35 2.67 -0.66 -11.30
N VAL A 36 2.83 0.35 -10.44
CA VAL A 36 3.72 0.29 -9.27
C VAL A 36 2.94 0.58 -8.00
N TYR A 37 3.38 0.01 -6.87
CA TYR A 37 2.74 0.31 -5.59
C TYR A 37 2.95 1.76 -5.18
N THR A 38 1.89 2.39 -4.70
CA THR A 38 1.99 3.73 -4.10
C THR A 38 2.76 3.65 -2.78
N PRO A 39 3.35 4.75 -2.29
CA PRO A 39 3.95 4.80 -0.96
C PRO A 39 2.98 4.34 0.15
N SER A 40 1.70 4.69 0.03
CA SER A 40 0.65 4.29 0.96
C SER A 40 0.30 2.80 0.93
N ALA A 41 0.71 2.04 -0.09
CA ALA A 41 0.46 0.60 -0.18
C ALA A 41 1.20 -0.21 0.90
N VAL A 42 2.31 0.33 1.41
CA VAL A 42 3.22 -0.34 2.36
C VAL A 42 3.56 0.52 3.59
N ALA A 43 2.83 1.62 3.79
CA ALA A 43 3.11 2.59 4.85
C ALA A 43 2.64 2.13 6.25
N CYS A 44 1.70 1.18 6.32
CA CYS A 44 1.22 0.61 7.56
C CYS A 44 2.08 -0.56 8.05
N SER A 45 1.87 -0.99 9.29
CA SER A 45 2.42 -2.24 9.82
C SER A 45 1.43 -3.40 9.64
N ASN A 46 1.97 -4.62 9.54
CA ASN A 46 1.17 -5.83 9.64
C ASN A 46 0.60 -5.97 11.07
N SER A 47 -0.52 -6.67 11.23
CA SER A 47 -1.08 -6.94 12.57
C SER A 47 -0.37 -8.10 13.27
N ILE A 48 0.32 -8.94 12.50
CA ILE A 48 1.24 -9.99 12.98
C ILE A 48 2.67 -9.68 12.51
N SER A 49 3.66 -10.47 12.95
CA SER A 49 5.05 -10.21 12.57
C SER A 49 5.27 -10.35 11.06
N ASP A 50 6.17 -9.53 10.52
CA ASP A 50 6.57 -9.58 9.11
C ASP A 50 7.08 -10.99 8.72
N SER A 51 7.72 -11.71 9.65
CA SER A 51 8.15 -13.10 9.47
C SER A 51 6.99 -14.09 9.31
N SER A 52 5.91 -13.94 10.08
CA SER A 52 4.72 -14.76 9.94
C SER A 52 3.99 -14.44 8.63
N CYS A 53 3.90 -13.15 8.27
CA CYS A 53 3.35 -12.74 6.98
C CYS A 53 4.15 -13.29 5.80
N ALA A 54 5.48 -13.33 5.88
CA ALA A 54 6.32 -13.92 4.85
C ALA A 54 6.05 -15.42 4.62
N VAL A 55 5.70 -16.16 5.68
CA VAL A 55 5.33 -17.58 5.58
C VAL A 55 3.92 -17.76 5.00
N LEU A 56 2.96 -16.93 5.45
CA LEU A 56 1.56 -17.03 5.01
C LEU A 56 1.35 -16.51 3.58
N TYR A 57 2.13 -15.52 3.17
CA TYR A 57 2.04 -14.84 1.88
C TYR A 57 3.42 -14.85 1.19
N PRO A 58 3.85 -16.02 0.69
CA PRO A 58 5.14 -16.13 0.01
C PRO A 58 5.15 -15.24 -1.24
N ALA A 59 6.26 -14.53 -1.44
CA ALA A 59 6.47 -13.75 -2.66
C ALA A 59 6.33 -14.67 -3.89
N THR A 60 5.69 -14.17 -4.93
CA THR A 60 5.54 -14.87 -6.21
C THR A 60 6.89 -15.04 -6.91
N ASP A 61 7.78 -14.06 -6.74
CA ASP A 61 9.17 -14.10 -7.18
C ASP A 61 10.09 -13.76 -6.00
N ALA A 62 10.93 -14.73 -5.60
CA ALA A 62 11.87 -14.55 -4.50
C ALA A 62 13.02 -13.56 -4.81
N ALA A 63 13.32 -13.31 -6.09
CA ALA A 63 14.34 -12.34 -6.50
C ALA A 63 13.85 -10.90 -6.37
N ILE A 64 12.55 -10.67 -6.57
CA ILE A 64 11.93 -9.33 -6.45
C ILE A 64 11.44 -9.10 -5.01
N GLY A 65 10.88 -10.13 -4.39
CA GLY A 65 10.34 -10.08 -3.03
C GLY A 65 8.90 -9.59 -2.97
N TRP A 66 8.59 -8.87 -1.90
CA TRP A 66 7.24 -8.38 -1.61
C TRP A 66 6.96 -7.00 -2.21
N PRO A 67 5.68 -6.60 -2.31
CA PRO A 67 5.27 -5.24 -2.59
C PRO A 67 6.09 -4.21 -1.80
N ALA A 68 6.64 -3.22 -2.50
CA ALA A 68 7.34 -2.09 -1.94
C ALA A 68 7.01 -0.82 -2.74
N ALA A 69 7.09 0.34 -2.11
CA ALA A 69 6.77 1.60 -2.76
C ALA A 69 7.61 1.79 -4.03
N GLY A 70 6.93 2.02 -5.17
CA GLY A 70 7.56 2.25 -6.47
C GLY A 70 8.04 1.00 -7.21
N ASN A 71 7.95 -0.21 -6.63
CA ASN A 71 8.20 -1.45 -7.37
C ASN A 71 6.91 -1.99 -8.00
N ASP A 72 7.08 -2.92 -8.94
CA ASP A 72 6.02 -3.66 -9.63
C ASP A 72 6.04 -5.15 -9.29
N ALA A 73 6.46 -5.48 -8.06
CA ALA A 73 6.48 -6.85 -7.56
C ALA A 73 5.08 -7.47 -7.62
N GLU A 74 4.96 -8.65 -8.24
CA GLU A 74 3.66 -9.30 -8.30
C GLU A 74 3.16 -9.59 -6.88
N ARG A 75 1.90 -9.22 -6.62
CA ARG A 75 1.31 -9.42 -5.29
C ARG A 75 1.31 -10.92 -4.98
N PRO A 76 1.67 -11.35 -3.75
CA PRO A 76 1.53 -12.75 -3.37
C PRO A 76 0.12 -13.24 -3.70
N LEU A 77 0.00 -14.36 -4.44
CA LEU A 77 -1.30 -14.85 -4.91
C LEU A 77 -2.29 -15.04 -3.77
N ALA A 78 -1.82 -15.58 -2.64
CA ALA A 78 -2.60 -15.77 -1.43
C ALA A 78 -3.15 -14.46 -0.84
N CYS A 79 -2.65 -13.28 -1.23
CA CYS A 79 -3.21 -12.00 -0.77
C CYS A 79 -4.55 -11.67 -1.42
N TYR A 80 -4.91 -12.29 -2.55
CA TYR A 80 -6.12 -11.92 -3.29
C TYR A 80 -6.86 -13.08 -3.94
N THR A 81 -6.28 -14.28 -4.00
CA THR A 81 -6.87 -15.42 -4.69
C THR A 81 -6.51 -16.76 -4.02
N THR A 82 -7.28 -17.80 -4.31
CA THR A 82 -6.93 -19.20 -3.97
C THR A 82 -6.28 -19.94 -5.13
N ALA A 83 -6.14 -19.29 -6.30
CA ALA A 83 -5.45 -19.87 -7.44
C ALA A 83 -3.93 -19.89 -7.23
N THR A 84 -3.24 -20.76 -7.95
CA THR A 84 -1.78 -20.94 -7.85
C THR A 84 -1.01 -20.36 -9.03
N ALA A 85 -1.71 -19.69 -9.96
CA ALA A 85 -1.11 -19.06 -11.15
C ALA A 85 -1.97 -17.87 -11.61
N THR A 86 -1.34 -16.94 -12.35
CA THR A 86 -1.99 -15.79 -12.97
C THR A 86 -2.38 -16.09 -14.43
N PRO A 87 -3.44 -15.47 -14.98
CA PRO A 87 -4.36 -14.53 -14.34
C PRO A 87 -5.31 -15.25 -13.38
N ALA A 88 -5.52 -14.68 -12.20
CA ALA A 88 -6.40 -15.24 -11.18
C ALA A 88 -7.56 -14.29 -10.85
N ALA A 89 -8.72 -14.87 -10.57
CA ALA A 89 -9.85 -14.10 -10.06
C ALA A 89 -9.58 -13.62 -8.64
N VAL A 90 -10.00 -12.39 -8.34
CA VAL A 90 -9.96 -11.84 -6.98
C VAL A 90 -11.05 -12.47 -6.14
N VAL A 91 -10.65 -13.06 -5.01
CA VAL A 91 -11.53 -13.63 -3.99
C VAL A 91 -11.60 -12.62 -2.83
N PRO A 92 -12.76 -11.97 -2.59
CA PRO A 92 -12.88 -10.90 -1.59
C PRO A 92 -12.48 -11.30 -0.16
N ASP A 93 -12.73 -12.55 0.22
CA ASP A 93 -12.36 -13.07 1.54
C ASP A 93 -10.84 -13.19 1.71
N MET A 94 -10.11 -13.54 0.63
CA MET A 94 -8.64 -13.57 0.64
C MET A 94 -8.09 -12.15 0.81
N VAL A 95 -8.61 -11.18 0.07
CA VAL A 95 -8.24 -9.76 0.22
C VAL A 95 -8.55 -9.27 1.63
N SER A 96 -9.71 -9.62 2.18
CA SER A 96 -10.11 -9.22 3.53
C SER A 96 -9.21 -9.83 4.61
N ALA A 97 -8.82 -11.10 4.47
CA ALA A 97 -7.89 -11.76 5.40
C ALA A 97 -6.48 -11.17 5.30
N ALA A 98 -6.01 -10.88 4.09
CA ALA A 98 -4.73 -10.22 3.83
C ALA A 98 -4.70 -8.81 4.42
N LEU A 99 -5.75 -8.01 4.18
CA LEU A 99 -5.91 -6.67 4.72
C LEU A 99 -5.86 -6.65 6.26
N ARG A 100 -6.52 -7.62 6.91
CA ARG A 100 -6.58 -7.66 8.37
C ARG A 100 -5.28 -8.07 9.02
N ASN A 101 -4.56 -9.02 8.42
CA ASN A 101 -3.42 -9.66 9.07
C ASN A 101 -2.07 -9.12 8.57
N CYS A 102 -1.94 -8.92 7.26
CA CYS A 102 -0.67 -8.72 6.58
C CYS A 102 -0.75 -7.64 5.49
N ALA A 103 -1.45 -6.53 5.76
CA ALA A 103 -1.68 -5.47 4.79
C ALA A 103 -0.38 -4.93 4.17
N LYS A 104 0.69 -4.76 4.94
CA LYS A 104 1.99 -4.28 4.44
C LYS A 104 2.63 -5.29 3.50
N THR A 105 2.73 -6.55 3.92
CA THR A 105 3.31 -7.64 3.10
C THR A 105 2.52 -7.85 1.82
N CYS A 106 1.20 -7.66 1.88
CA CYS A 106 0.35 -7.78 0.72
C CYS A 106 0.27 -6.51 -0.11
N GLY A 107 0.81 -5.36 0.29
CA GLY A 107 0.69 -4.09 -0.45
C GLY A 107 -0.72 -3.49 -0.42
N LEU A 108 -1.47 -3.69 0.66
CA LEU A 108 -2.88 -3.30 0.83
C LEU A 108 -3.06 -2.20 1.90
N CYS A 109 -1.98 -1.57 2.39
CA CYS A 109 -2.10 -0.58 3.46
C CYS A 109 -3.03 0.59 3.10
N CYS A 110 -3.11 0.98 1.82
CA CYS A 110 -4.00 2.06 1.38
C CYS A 110 -5.49 1.76 1.58
N LYS A 111 -5.86 0.48 1.79
CA LYS A 111 -7.22 0.02 2.06
C LYS A 111 -7.48 -0.21 3.55
N THR A 112 -6.48 0.00 4.40
CA THR A 112 -6.70 -0.07 5.85
C THR A 112 -7.46 1.17 6.30
N PRO A 113 -8.25 1.10 7.39
CA PRO A 113 -9.05 2.23 7.84
C PRO A 113 -8.25 3.52 8.07
N ALA A 114 -6.97 3.41 8.44
CA ALA A 114 -6.12 4.57 8.66
C ALA A 114 -5.79 5.33 7.36
N TYR A 115 -5.80 4.66 6.21
CA TYR A 115 -5.40 5.23 4.92
C TYR A 115 -6.55 5.29 3.90
N ASP A 116 -7.67 4.60 4.14
CA ASP A 116 -8.81 4.51 3.21
C ASP A 116 -9.80 5.67 3.40
N CYS A 117 -9.35 6.88 3.08
CA CYS A 117 -10.20 8.07 2.99
C CYS A 117 -9.78 8.95 1.80
N PRO A 118 -10.70 9.78 1.27
CA PRO A 118 -10.34 10.72 0.22
C PRO A 118 -9.43 11.82 0.76
N ASN A 119 -8.42 12.20 -0.03
CA ASN A 119 -7.74 13.46 0.15
C ASN A 119 -8.64 14.61 -0.30
N VAL A 120 -8.34 15.84 0.13
CA VAL A 120 -9.12 17.01 -0.32
C VAL A 120 -8.93 17.21 -1.82
N GLN A 121 -9.93 17.81 -2.47
CA GLN A 121 -9.93 17.93 -3.93
C GLN A 121 -8.85 18.88 -4.48
N PHE A 122 -8.46 19.89 -3.68
CA PHE A 122 -7.43 20.87 -4.03
C PHE A 122 -6.44 21.03 -2.87
N PRO A 123 -5.57 20.03 -2.64
CA PRO A 123 -4.61 20.07 -1.56
C PRO A 123 -3.52 21.11 -1.89
N ARG A 124 -2.96 21.74 -0.85
CA ARG A 124 -1.79 22.62 -0.97
C ARG A 124 -0.54 21.83 -1.34
N LEU A 125 -0.54 20.52 -1.06
CA LEU A 125 0.55 19.58 -1.31
C LEU A 125 0.14 18.57 -2.37
N ASN A 126 1.10 18.08 -3.15
CA ASN A 126 0.84 16.92 -3.99
C ASN A 126 0.82 15.65 -3.12
N CYS A 127 -0.36 15.12 -2.83
CA CYS A 127 -0.52 13.95 -1.96
C CYS A 127 0.23 12.71 -2.46
N ALA A 128 0.51 12.61 -3.76
CA ALA A 128 1.23 11.48 -4.34
C ALA A 128 2.74 11.51 -4.08
N THR A 129 3.31 12.66 -3.70
CA THR A 129 4.74 12.81 -3.45
C THR A 129 5.10 12.80 -1.96
N ILE A 130 4.10 12.64 -1.09
CA ILE A 130 4.32 12.64 0.36
C ILE A 130 5.09 11.38 0.76
N THR A 131 6.18 11.57 1.48
CA THR A 131 7.00 10.50 2.01
C THR A 131 6.66 10.20 3.47
N GLN A 132 7.03 9.00 3.94
CA GLN A 132 6.84 8.63 5.35
C GLN A 132 7.60 9.57 6.31
N SER A 133 8.75 10.12 5.91
CA SER A 133 9.49 11.08 6.74
C SER A 133 8.74 12.41 6.90
N GLN A 134 7.96 12.83 5.89
CA GLN A 134 7.09 13.99 6.01
C GLN A 134 5.89 13.71 6.93
N CYS A 135 5.37 12.48 6.95
CA CYS A 135 4.33 12.06 7.88
C CYS A 135 4.75 12.13 9.36
N MET A 136 6.05 11.96 9.64
CA MET A 136 6.61 12.03 11.00
C MET A 136 7.17 13.41 11.35
N SER A 137 7.08 14.38 10.44
CA SER A 137 7.63 15.72 10.63
C SER A 137 6.62 16.62 11.32
N SER A 138 6.99 17.18 12.47
CA SER A 138 6.16 18.13 13.23
C SER A 138 5.73 19.37 12.43
N GLN A 139 6.49 19.73 11.39
CA GLN A 139 6.18 20.88 10.53
C GLN A 139 5.11 20.57 9.48
N TRP A 140 5.03 19.31 9.03
CA TRP A 140 4.17 18.91 7.92
C TRP A 140 2.93 18.15 8.37
N ARG A 141 2.96 17.50 9.54
CA ARG A 141 1.91 16.58 10.03
C ARG A 141 0.52 17.22 9.99
N THR A 142 0.35 18.41 10.55
CA THR A 142 -0.93 19.13 10.59
C THR A 142 -1.44 19.53 9.20
N ILE A 143 -0.53 19.96 8.31
CA ILE A 143 -0.87 20.32 6.92
C ILE A 143 -1.32 19.07 6.15
N ILE A 144 -0.57 17.98 6.30
CA ILE A 144 -0.86 16.71 5.63
C ILE A 144 -2.15 16.09 6.15
N ALA A 145 -2.45 16.14 7.44
CA ALA A 145 -3.74 15.64 7.95
C ALA A 145 -4.94 16.38 7.42
N THR A 146 -4.79 17.68 7.13
CA THR A 146 -5.88 18.47 6.56
C THR A 146 -6.05 18.19 5.07
N ASP A 147 -4.96 18.08 4.32
CA ASP A 147 -5.00 18.08 2.85
C ASP A 147 -4.89 16.66 2.26
N CYS A 148 -4.03 15.84 2.85
CA CYS A 148 -3.65 14.52 2.34
C CYS A 148 -3.67 13.43 3.43
N PRO A 149 -4.77 13.26 4.20
CA PRO A 149 -4.80 12.33 5.33
C PRO A 149 -4.52 10.88 4.90
N SER A 150 -4.92 10.51 3.69
CA SER A 150 -4.75 9.17 3.14
C SER A 150 -3.29 8.81 2.85
N ALA A 151 -2.40 9.81 2.75
CA ALA A 151 -0.97 9.59 2.47
C ALA A 151 -0.21 9.10 3.71
N CYS A 152 -0.65 9.53 4.90
CA CYS A 152 0.07 9.31 6.15
C CYS A 152 -0.69 8.48 7.19
N GLY A 153 -1.91 8.02 6.88
CA GLY A 153 -2.68 7.20 7.80
C GLY A 153 -3.55 8.01 8.76
N PHE A 154 -3.88 9.26 8.43
CA PHE A 154 -4.60 10.17 9.32
C PHE A 154 -6.12 10.11 9.18
N CYS A 155 -6.65 9.18 8.39
CA CYS A 155 -8.09 9.08 8.12
C CYS A 155 -8.95 8.87 9.39
N ASN A 156 -8.40 8.22 10.42
CA ASN A 156 -9.11 7.95 11.68
C ASN A 156 -8.74 8.90 12.83
N GLU A 157 -7.83 9.86 12.63
CA GLU A 157 -7.34 10.68 13.74
C GLU A 157 -8.38 11.73 14.21
N GLY A 158 -9.54 11.83 13.54
CA GLY A 158 -10.70 12.60 14.04
C GLY A 158 -10.41 14.07 14.34
N GLY A 159 -9.33 14.60 13.76
CA GLY A 159 -8.83 15.95 13.99
C GLY A 159 -7.67 16.10 14.98
N CYS A 160 -7.25 15.06 15.69
CA CYS A 160 -6.17 15.14 16.69
C CYS A 160 -4.79 14.87 16.06
N VAL A 161 -4.40 15.69 15.08
CA VAL A 161 -3.08 15.58 14.42
C VAL A 161 -2.31 16.87 14.66
N ASP A 162 -1.31 16.84 15.55
CA ASP A 162 -0.45 17.99 15.81
C ASP A 162 1.04 17.68 15.50
N GLY A 163 1.92 18.60 15.90
CA GLY A 163 3.37 18.45 15.73
C GLY A 163 4.00 17.34 16.59
N VAL A 164 3.30 16.80 17.58
CA VAL A 164 3.70 15.66 18.42
C VAL A 164 3.17 14.37 17.81
N THR A 165 4.09 13.57 17.28
CA THR A 165 3.80 12.20 16.88
C THR A 165 3.23 11.44 18.09
N ASP A 166 2.00 10.92 17.99
CA ASP A 166 1.23 10.23 19.04
C ASP A 166 0.31 11.07 19.95
N CYS A 167 0.08 12.35 19.65
CA CYS A 167 -0.92 13.15 20.36
C CYS A 167 -2.33 12.51 20.37
N ALA A 168 -2.68 11.71 19.36
CA ALA A 168 -3.94 10.97 19.31
C ALA A 168 -4.10 9.94 20.44
N ASN A 169 -2.99 9.43 21.00
CA ASN A 169 -3.00 8.49 22.12
C ASN A 169 -3.27 9.19 23.46
N ASP A 170 -2.91 10.47 23.58
CA ASP A 170 -3.19 11.32 24.74
C ASP A 170 -3.80 12.65 24.30
N ARG A 171 -5.13 12.71 24.29
CA ARG A 171 -5.86 13.90 23.86
C ARG A 171 -5.60 15.14 24.71
N SER A 172 -5.00 15.01 25.90
CA SER A 172 -4.67 16.17 26.74
C SER A 172 -3.49 16.98 26.19
N ILE A 173 -2.66 16.38 25.34
CA ILE A 173 -1.52 17.05 24.70
C ILE A 173 -1.81 17.49 23.25
N CYS A 174 -2.90 17.03 22.64
CA CYS A 174 -3.34 17.47 21.30
C CYS A 174 -3.73 18.95 21.29
N GLN A 175 -2.88 19.81 20.75
CA GLN A 175 -3.18 21.25 20.65
C GLN A 175 -3.93 21.60 19.37
N ASP A 176 -3.66 20.87 18.27
CA ASP A 176 -4.31 21.07 16.98
C ASP A 176 -5.53 20.15 16.80
N SER A 177 -6.29 19.87 17.88
CA SER A 177 -7.59 19.22 17.73
C SER A 177 -8.40 20.06 16.75
N ALA A 178 -8.53 19.57 15.51
CA ALA A 178 -9.24 20.24 14.45
C ALA A 178 -10.59 20.59 15.03
N ARG A 179 -10.73 21.90 15.27
CA ARG A 179 -11.94 22.60 15.63
C ARG A 179 -13.07 21.78 15.06
N ALA A 180 -13.77 21.04 15.93
CA ALA A 180 -15.03 20.42 15.59
C ALA A 180 -15.70 21.47 14.72
N ILE A 181 -15.98 21.13 13.46
CA ILE A 181 -16.78 21.94 12.57
C ILE A 181 -18.03 22.16 13.41
N THR A 182 -18.03 23.32 14.07
CA THR A 182 -19.14 23.79 14.85
C THR A 182 -20.08 24.04 13.72
N SER A 183 -20.97 23.07 13.57
CA SER A 183 -22.19 23.17 12.79
C SER A 183 -22.97 24.33 13.42
N THR A 184 -22.49 25.55 13.19
CA THR A 184 -23.31 26.75 13.16
C THR A 184 -23.93 26.73 11.79
N VAL A 185 -24.88 25.81 11.64
CA VAL A 185 -25.97 25.97 10.70
C VAL A 185 -26.70 27.22 11.17
N ILE A 186 -26.67 28.25 10.32
CA ILE A 186 -27.63 29.35 10.34
C ILE A 186 -28.98 28.77 9.95
#